data_AF-A0A6M0L2Z4-F1
#
_entry.id   AF-A0A6M0L2Z4-F1
#
_cell.length_a   1.000
_cell.length_b   1.000
_cell.length_c   1.000
_cell.angle_alpha   90.00
_cell.angle_beta   90.00
_cell.angle_gamma   90.00
#
_symmetry.space_group_name_H-M   'P 1'
#
loop_
_entity.id
_entity.type
_entity.pdbx_description
1 polymer ?
#
loop_
_entity_poly.entity_id
_entity_poly.type
_entity_poly.pdbx_seq_one_letter_code
_entity_poly.pdbx_strand_id
1 'polypeptide(L)'
;MISFSLTTNKIDFSRCDTLMFTSKQAVVSAESIDKRWKNYPSVAIGRATKKKIEELGGEVIYYPKEFYGKSLAEDIKEKFSDRTLLYLRPKEVSFDSKGYLAKEGIELQEQIIYETSCQRYEESDAPLKNAIIIFTSPSTIKCFFENFSWDRSYTAILIGKATKEHLPDYCEYVVADVPLIDSCIEKAKEISKNSDIC
;
A
#
# COMPACT_ATOMS: atom_id res chain seq x y z
N MET A 1 -2.74 -9.60 -10.20
CA MET A 1 -1.32 -9.75 -9.80
C MET A 1 -1.15 -10.07 -8.33
N ILE A 2 -1.76 -9.30 -7.43
CA ILE A 2 -1.73 -9.59 -5.98
C ILE A 2 -3.10 -10.00 -5.48
N SER A 3 -3.12 -10.84 -4.45
CA SER A 3 -4.30 -11.18 -3.67
C SER A 3 -4.06 -10.90 -2.19
N PHE A 4 -5.16 -10.71 -1.46
CA PHE A 4 -5.13 -10.52 -0.02
C PHE A 4 -5.91 -11.64 0.66
N SER A 5 -5.36 -12.18 1.74
CA SER A 5 -6.02 -13.15 2.62
C SER A 5 -6.01 -12.63 4.06
N LEU A 6 -7.09 -12.87 4.79
CA LEU A 6 -7.15 -12.55 6.21
C LEU A 6 -6.28 -13.54 6.99
N THR A 7 -5.56 -13.06 8.00
CA THR A 7 -4.68 -13.89 8.85
C THR A 7 -5.31 -14.21 10.20
N THR A 8 -6.49 -13.64 10.48
CA THR A 8 -7.22 -13.78 11.74
C THR A 8 -8.72 -13.64 11.50
N ASN A 9 -9.51 -14.18 12.42
CA ASN A 9 -10.97 -14.09 12.43
C ASN A 9 -11.53 -13.16 13.52
N LYS A 10 -10.66 -12.54 14.33
CA LYS A 10 -11.05 -11.57 15.36
C LYS A 10 -10.00 -10.48 15.51
N ILE A 11 -10.43 -9.29 15.93
CA ILE A 11 -9.54 -8.20 16.36
C ILE A 11 -9.57 -8.14 17.90
N ASP A 12 -8.40 -8.07 18.52
CA ASP A 12 -8.27 -7.89 19.95
C ASP A 12 -8.21 -6.41 20.31
N PHE A 13 -9.37 -5.86 20.69
CA PHE A 13 -9.48 -4.47 21.14
C PHE A 13 -9.27 -4.27 22.65
N SER A 14 -8.89 -5.33 23.40
CA SER A 14 -8.95 -5.32 24.87
C SER A 14 -8.06 -4.26 25.53
N ARG A 15 -7.01 -3.82 24.83
CA ARG A 15 -6.00 -2.91 25.36
C ARG A 15 -5.74 -1.72 24.46
N CYS A 16 -6.71 -1.27 23.66
CA CYS A 16 -6.54 -0.09 22.83
C CYS A 16 -7.73 0.87 22.94
N ASP A 17 -7.46 2.15 22.75
CA ASP A 17 -8.47 3.20 22.61
C ASP A 17 -8.48 3.82 21.20
N THR A 18 -7.45 3.56 20.41
CA THR A 18 -7.23 4.19 19.10
C THR A 18 -6.67 3.17 18.12
N LEU A 19 -7.16 3.17 16.88
CA LEU A 19 -6.66 2.31 15.80
C LEU A 19 -5.70 3.07 14.90
N MET A 20 -4.71 2.37 14.36
CA MET A 20 -3.81 2.89 13.35
C MET A 20 -3.95 2.06 12.06
N PHE A 21 -4.11 2.75 10.93
CA PHE A 21 -4.20 2.14 9.60
C PHE A 21 -3.20 2.77 8.62
N THR A 22 -2.37 1.92 8.02
CA THR A 22 -1.36 2.33 7.03
C THR A 22 -1.72 1.95 5.59
N SER A 23 -2.89 1.37 5.37
CA SER A 23 -3.35 1.00 4.02
C SER A 23 -4.87 0.94 3.93
N LYS A 24 -5.42 1.22 2.76
CA LYS A 24 -6.85 0.99 2.46
C LYS A 24 -7.25 -0.47 2.71
N GLN A 25 -6.36 -1.41 2.36
CA GLN A 25 -6.62 -2.83 2.52
C GLN A 25 -6.73 -3.25 3.99
N ALA A 26 -5.97 -2.63 4.91
CA ALA A 26 -6.13 -2.88 6.34
C ALA A 26 -7.53 -2.50 6.83
N VAL A 27 -8.09 -1.38 6.36
CA VAL A 27 -9.45 -0.94 6.71
C VAL A 27 -10.50 -1.92 6.17
N VAL A 28 -10.38 -2.35 4.90
CA VAL A 28 -11.27 -3.34 4.29
C VAL A 28 -11.20 -4.69 5.01
N SER A 29 -10.00 -5.08 5.42
CA SER A 29 -9.78 -6.33 6.16
C SER A 29 -10.38 -6.24 7.56
N ALA A 30 -10.20 -5.13 8.27
CA ALA A 30 -10.82 -4.88 9.56
C ALA A 30 -12.36 -4.90 9.50
N GLU A 31 -12.95 -4.28 8.46
CA GLU A 31 -14.39 -4.33 8.20
C GLU A 31 -14.92 -5.76 8.02
N SER A 32 -14.14 -6.60 7.34
CA SER A 32 -14.50 -7.99 7.09
C SER A 32 -14.36 -8.86 8.33
N ILE A 33 -13.39 -8.55 9.20
CA ILE A 33 -13.11 -9.33 10.42
C ILE A 33 -14.08 -8.96 11.55
N ASP A 34 -14.18 -7.68 11.90
CA ASP A 34 -14.94 -7.24 13.06
C ASP A 34 -15.36 -5.77 12.98
N LYS A 35 -16.64 -5.53 12.68
CA LYS A 35 -17.25 -4.20 12.51
C LYS A 35 -17.15 -3.29 13.74
N ARG A 36 -16.82 -3.81 14.93
CA ARG A 36 -16.59 -3.00 16.13
C ARG A 36 -15.41 -2.04 15.99
N TRP A 37 -14.52 -2.26 15.00
CA TRP A 37 -13.44 -1.32 14.69
C TRP A 37 -13.93 0.12 14.49
N LYS A 38 -15.17 0.31 13.99
CA LYS A 38 -15.79 1.63 13.76
C LYS A 38 -16.04 2.42 15.04
N ASN A 39 -16.11 1.74 16.19
CA ASN A 39 -16.32 2.37 17.48
C ASN A 39 -15.04 2.98 18.06
N TYR A 40 -13.90 2.80 17.37
CA TYR A 40 -12.62 3.31 17.80
C TYR A 40 -12.16 4.45 16.88
N PRO A 41 -11.74 5.60 17.45
CA PRO A 41 -11.14 6.66 16.66
C PRO A 41 -9.87 6.14 15.97
N SER A 42 -9.66 6.55 14.72
CA SER A 42 -8.59 6.01 13.89
C SER A 42 -7.59 7.07 13.43
N VAL A 43 -6.33 6.67 13.36
CA VAL A 43 -5.22 7.38 12.75
C VAL A 43 -4.93 6.76 11.39
N ALA A 44 -4.91 7.57 10.34
CA ALA A 44 -4.63 7.13 8.98
C ALA A 44 -3.27 7.65 8.50
N ILE A 45 -2.51 6.82 7.76
CA ILE A 45 -1.24 7.24 7.14
C ILE A 45 -1.38 8.32 6.07
N GLY A 46 -2.59 8.54 5.55
CA GLY A 46 -2.80 9.53 4.51
C GLY A 46 -4.22 9.55 3.95
N ARG A 47 -4.44 10.48 3.01
CA ARG A 47 -5.76 10.83 2.47
C ARG A 47 -6.55 9.64 1.92
N ALA A 48 -5.89 8.72 1.20
CA ALA A 48 -6.56 7.57 0.61
C ALA A 48 -7.09 6.58 1.67
N THR A 49 -6.30 6.35 2.73
CA THR A 49 -6.70 5.49 3.87
C THR A 49 -7.78 6.18 4.69
N LYS A 50 -7.63 7.49 4.97
CA LYS A 50 -8.65 8.31 5.62
C LYS A 50 -10.00 8.16 4.92
N LYS A 51 -10.03 8.40 3.61
CA LYS A 51 -11.26 8.34 2.82
C LYS A 51 -11.92 6.97 2.93
N LYS A 52 -11.13 5.88 2.91
CA LYS A 52 -11.66 4.52 3.06
C LYS A 52 -12.24 4.26 4.46
N ILE A 53 -11.66 4.81 5.51
CA ILE A 53 -12.20 4.72 6.89
C ILE A 53 -13.57 5.40 6.95
N GLU A 54 -13.65 6.64 6.46
CA GLU A 54 -14.88 7.44 6.45
C GLU A 54 -15.97 6.79 5.58
N GLU A 55 -15.60 6.29 4.39
CA GLU A 55 -16.51 5.57 3.48
C GLU A 55 -17.14 4.32 4.13
N LEU A 56 -16.43 3.66 5.05
CA LEU A 56 -16.91 2.47 5.76
C LEU A 56 -17.57 2.81 7.12
N GLY A 57 -17.67 4.10 7.46
CA GLY A 57 -18.37 4.58 8.66
C GLY A 57 -17.52 4.65 9.93
N GLY A 58 -16.20 4.65 9.81
CA GLY A 58 -15.29 4.90 10.93
C GLY A 58 -14.91 6.38 11.06
N GLU A 59 -14.40 6.75 12.24
CA GLU A 59 -13.92 8.11 12.53
C GLU A 59 -12.39 8.22 12.33
N VAL A 60 -11.94 9.31 11.70
CA VAL A 60 -10.51 9.63 11.57
C VAL A 60 -10.17 10.85 12.41
N ILE A 61 -9.39 10.66 13.47
CA ILE A 61 -8.93 11.74 14.36
C ILE A 61 -7.63 12.38 13.86
N TYR A 62 -6.87 11.69 13.02
CA TYR A 62 -5.62 12.23 12.46
C TYR A 62 -5.19 11.58 11.15
N TYR A 63 -4.54 12.38 10.31
CA TYR A 63 -3.73 11.93 9.17
C TYR A 63 -2.70 13.00 8.79
N PRO A 64 -1.48 12.63 8.38
CA PRO A 64 -0.45 13.59 7.99
C PRO A 64 -0.76 14.21 6.62
N LYS A 65 -0.30 15.45 6.41
CA LYS A 65 -0.38 16.12 5.11
C LYS A 65 0.56 15.50 4.07
N GLU A 66 1.72 15.03 4.51
CA GLU A 66 2.72 14.37 3.65
C GLU A 66 2.85 12.88 3.98
N PHE A 67 2.88 12.06 2.93
CA PHE A 67 2.79 10.60 3.00
C PHE A 67 4.18 9.96 3.20
N TYR A 68 4.62 9.85 4.46
CA TYR A 68 5.78 9.01 4.80
C TYR A 68 5.56 8.29 6.14
N GLY A 69 5.97 7.02 6.24
CA GLY A 69 5.81 6.22 7.46
C GLY A 69 6.49 6.84 8.69
N LYS A 70 7.61 7.54 8.48
CA LYS A 70 8.35 8.25 9.53
C LYS A 70 7.59 9.46 10.05
N SER A 71 6.98 10.27 9.18
CA SER A 71 6.22 11.45 9.60
C SER A 71 5.03 11.05 10.47
N LEU A 72 4.33 9.95 10.13
CA LEU A 72 3.25 9.45 10.96
C LEU A 72 3.72 9.03 12.36
N ALA A 73 4.87 8.36 12.46
CA ALA A 73 5.39 7.96 13.77
C ALA A 73 5.81 9.17 14.62
N GLU A 74 6.38 10.20 14.01
CA GLU A 74 6.68 11.48 14.68
C GLU A 74 5.39 12.18 15.15
N ASP A 75 4.35 12.19 14.32
CA ASP A 75 3.05 12.76 14.67
C ASP A 75 2.36 12.00 15.81
N ILE A 76 2.46 10.66 15.80
CA ILE A 76 1.95 9.81 16.90
C ILE A 76 2.63 10.20 18.21
N LYS A 77 3.94 10.41 18.20
CA LYS A 77 4.67 10.86 19.38
C LYS A 77 4.17 12.20 19.91
N GLU A 78 3.98 13.18 19.01
CA GLU A 78 3.58 14.53 19.42
C GLU A 78 2.13 14.59 19.91
N LYS A 79 1.22 13.82 19.29
CA LYS A 79 -0.23 14.03 19.42
C LYS A 79 -0.98 12.92 20.16
N PHE A 80 -0.36 11.74 20.30
CA PHE A 80 -1.03 10.52 20.78
C PHE A 80 -0.17 9.71 21.76
N SER A 81 0.80 10.34 22.43
CA SER A 81 1.64 9.69 23.44
C SER A 81 0.89 9.29 24.71
N ASP A 82 -0.29 9.86 24.95
CA ASP A 82 -1.23 9.52 26.03
C ASP A 82 -2.23 8.42 25.66
N ARG A 83 -2.21 7.95 24.42
CA ARG A 83 -3.16 6.97 23.88
C ARG A 83 -2.56 5.58 23.75
N THR A 84 -3.41 4.57 23.79
CA THR A 84 -3.00 3.18 23.52
C THR A 84 -3.42 2.76 22.12
N LEU A 85 -2.45 2.73 21.20
CA LEU A 85 -2.70 2.48 19.78
C LEU A 85 -2.58 0.99 19.44
N LEU A 86 -3.54 0.51 18.64
CA LEU A 86 -3.48 -0.77 17.96
C LEU A 86 -3.30 -0.57 16.45
N TYR A 87 -2.14 -0.98 15.96
CA TYR A 87 -1.83 -0.99 14.53
C TYR A 87 -2.33 -2.27 13.87
N LEU A 88 -3.41 -2.12 13.10
CA LEU A 88 -3.96 -3.18 12.28
C LEU A 88 -3.22 -3.20 10.93
N ARG A 89 -2.33 -4.18 10.77
CA ARG A 89 -1.31 -4.18 9.71
C ARG A 89 -1.33 -5.40 8.79
N PRO A 90 -0.76 -5.29 7.58
CA PRO A 90 -0.33 -6.46 6.81
C PRO A 90 0.73 -7.27 7.55
N LYS A 91 0.90 -8.54 7.15
CA LYS A 91 2.00 -9.39 7.59
C LYS A 91 3.37 -8.78 7.28
N GLU A 92 3.54 -8.20 6.09
CA GLU A 92 4.76 -7.50 5.67
C GLU A 92 4.55 -5.98 5.67
N VAL A 93 5.49 -5.23 6.28
CA VAL A 93 5.45 -3.75 6.31
C VAL A 93 6.70 -3.14 5.70
N SER A 94 6.56 -1.99 5.06
CA SER A 94 7.68 -1.23 4.49
C SER A 94 8.45 -0.39 5.53
N PHE A 95 7.86 -0.16 6.71
CA PHE A 95 8.45 0.63 7.78
C PHE A 95 8.08 0.02 9.14
N ASP A 96 9.07 -0.14 10.01
CA ASP A 96 8.91 -0.65 11.37
C ASP A 96 8.45 0.47 12.33
N SER A 97 7.16 0.82 12.24
CA SER A 97 6.55 1.83 13.12
C SER A 97 6.67 1.46 14.60
N LYS A 98 6.56 0.17 14.94
CA LYS A 98 6.64 -0.31 16.33
C LYS A 98 8.03 -0.11 16.90
N GLY A 99 9.06 -0.57 16.20
CA GLY A 99 10.45 -0.39 16.63
C GLY A 99 10.88 1.07 16.67
N TYR A 100 10.37 1.90 15.75
CA TYR A 100 10.63 3.34 15.77
C TYR A 100 10.01 4.02 17.01
N LEU A 101 8.74 3.78 17.29
CA LEU A 101 8.04 4.38 18.44
C LEU A 101 8.57 3.84 19.78
N ALA A 102 8.96 2.57 19.84
CA ALA A 102 9.54 1.97 21.04
C ALA A 102 10.83 2.67 21.48
N LYS A 103 11.68 3.12 20.54
CA LYS A 103 12.89 3.91 20.84
C LYS A 103 12.57 5.27 21.48
N GLU A 104 11.37 5.77 21.24
CA GLU A 104 10.86 7.04 21.78
C GLU A 104 10.00 6.82 23.04
N GLY A 105 9.95 5.60 23.57
CA GLY A 105 9.19 5.26 24.78
C GLY A 105 7.69 5.11 24.58
N ILE A 106 7.21 4.99 23.34
CA ILE A 106 5.79 4.86 23.01
C ILE A 106 5.48 3.40 22.67
N GLU A 107 4.49 2.83 23.37
CA GLU A 107 4.01 1.48 23.09
C GLU A 107 3.03 1.50 21.91
N LEU A 108 3.38 0.81 20.82
CA LEU A 108 2.47 0.51 19.71
C LEU A 108 2.14 -0.98 19.71
N GLN A 109 0.88 -1.31 19.96
CA GLN A 109 0.38 -2.67 19.78
C GLN A 109 0.22 -2.95 18.29
N GLU A 110 0.41 -4.19 17.88
CA GLU A 110 0.25 -4.61 16.49
C GLU A 110 -0.63 -5.85 16.42
N GLN A 111 -1.49 -5.90 15.41
CA GLN A 111 -2.16 -7.12 15.01
C GLN A 111 -2.06 -7.29 13.49
N ILE A 112 -1.52 -8.43 13.08
CA ILE A 112 -1.50 -8.83 11.68
C ILE A 112 -2.90 -9.32 11.32
N ILE A 113 -3.56 -8.61 10.41
CA ILE A 113 -4.95 -8.89 10.02
C ILE A 113 -5.10 -9.37 8.58
N TYR A 114 -4.10 -9.17 7.74
CA TYR A 114 -4.06 -9.73 6.39
C TYR A 114 -2.62 -9.97 5.92
N GLU A 115 -2.48 -10.78 4.88
CA GLU A 115 -1.23 -10.91 4.13
C GLU A 115 -1.47 -10.69 2.64
N THR A 116 -0.40 -10.35 1.92
CA THR A 116 -0.41 -10.16 0.46
C THR A 116 0.33 -11.32 -0.18
N SER A 117 -0.27 -11.93 -1.18
CA SER A 117 0.30 -13.03 -1.96
C SER A 117 0.29 -12.70 -3.45
N CYS A 118 1.20 -13.31 -4.21
CA CYS A 118 1.18 -13.24 -5.66
C CYS A 118 0.15 -14.22 -6.19
N GLN A 119 -0.74 -13.74 -7.05
CA GLN A 119 -1.61 -14.60 -7.84
C GLN A 119 -0.75 -15.37 -8.86
N ARG A 120 -1.13 -16.61 -9.14
CA ARG A 120 -0.48 -17.45 -10.15
C ARG A 120 -1.25 -17.37 -11.47
N TYR A 121 -0.48 -17.28 -12.55
CA TYR A 121 -0.97 -17.19 -13.92
C TYR A 121 -0.25 -18.23 -14.77
N GLU A 122 -0.90 -18.67 -15.85
CA GLU A 122 -0.25 -19.52 -16.84
C GLU A 122 0.66 -18.66 -17.73
N GLU A 123 1.70 -19.24 -18.34
CA GLU A 123 2.58 -18.49 -19.24
C GLU A 123 1.82 -17.84 -20.42
N SER A 124 0.70 -18.45 -20.84
CA SER A 124 -0.18 -17.91 -21.88
C SER A 124 -0.93 -16.64 -21.49
N ASP A 125 -1.00 -16.31 -20.19
CA ASP A 125 -1.60 -15.07 -19.68
C ASP A 125 -0.62 -13.88 -19.74
N ALA A 126 0.61 -14.09 -20.22
CA ALA A 126 1.58 -13.02 -20.36
C ALA A 126 1.05 -11.89 -21.25
N PRO A 127 1.43 -10.62 -20.97
CA PRO A 127 1.07 -9.49 -21.82
C PRO A 127 1.47 -9.72 -23.29
N LEU A 128 0.74 -9.09 -24.21
CA LEU A 128 1.11 -9.11 -25.62
C LEU A 128 2.40 -8.31 -25.85
N LYS A 129 3.16 -8.67 -26.89
CA LYS A 129 4.32 -7.88 -27.33
C LYS A 129 3.95 -6.41 -27.53
N ASN A 130 4.90 -5.52 -27.24
CA ASN A 130 4.73 -4.06 -27.22
C ASN A 130 3.76 -3.55 -26.14
N ALA A 131 3.43 -4.37 -25.13
CA ALA A 131 2.58 -3.92 -24.03
C ALA A 131 3.26 -2.84 -23.18
N ILE A 132 2.46 -1.84 -22.82
CA ILE A 132 2.78 -0.87 -21.77
C ILE A 132 2.23 -1.41 -20.45
N ILE A 133 3.11 -1.67 -19.49
CA ILE A 133 2.76 -2.32 -18.21
C ILE A 133 2.90 -1.32 -17.07
N ILE A 134 1.78 -1.02 -16.40
CA ILE A 134 1.76 -0.07 -15.27
C ILE A 134 1.99 -0.82 -13.95
N PHE A 135 3.07 -0.45 -13.24
CA PHE A 135 3.38 -0.95 -11.90
C PHE A 135 3.10 0.11 -10.84
N THR A 136 2.17 -0.20 -9.94
CA THR A 136 1.69 0.71 -8.89
C THR A 136 2.32 0.45 -7.52
N SER A 137 3.15 -0.59 -7.39
CA SER A 137 3.90 -0.88 -6.17
C SER A 137 5.06 -1.85 -6.43
N PRO A 138 6.06 -1.90 -5.53
CA PRO A 138 7.09 -2.96 -5.52
C PRO A 138 6.52 -4.38 -5.58
N SER A 139 5.42 -4.64 -4.87
CA SER A 139 4.78 -5.97 -4.85
C SER A 139 4.22 -6.37 -6.21
N THR A 140 3.72 -5.42 -7.00
CA THR A 140 3.24 -5.73 -8.37
C THR A 140 4.38 -6.13 -9.31
N ILE A 141 5.57 -5.54 -9.17
CA ILE A 141 6.76 -5.94 -9.93
C ILE A 141 7.18 -7.34 -9.51
N LYS A 142 7.37 -7.57 -8.20
CA LYS A 142 7.73 -8.88 -7.67
C LYS A 142 6.81 -9.97 -8.21
N CYS A 143 5.50 -9.77 -8.10
CA CYS A 143 4.53 -10.76 -8.56
C CYS A 143 4.49 -10.90 -10.09
N PHE A 144 4.85 -9.88 -10.87
CA PHE A 144 4.99 -10.02 -12.31
C PHE A 144 6.14 -10.95 -12.66
N PHE A 145 7.33 -10.72 -12.10
CA PHE A 145 8.52 -11.56 -12.38
C PHE A 145 8.44 -12.97 -11.78
N GLU A 146 7.55 -13.20 -10.81
CA GLU A 146 7.20 -14.54 -10.33
C GLU A 146 6.30 -15.33 -11.31
N ASN A 147 5.68 -14.67 -12.28
CA ASN A 147 4.76 -15.29 -13.24
C ASN A 147 5.26 -15.23 -14.68
N PHE A 148 5.95 -14.15 -15.07
CA PHE A 148 6.28 -13.86 -16.44
C PHE A 148 7.73 -13.41 -16.60
N SER A 149 8.33 -13.79 -17.72
CA SER A 149 9.58 -13.18 -18.18
C SER A 149 9.29 -11.82 -18.82
N TRP A 150 10.28 -10.92 -18.76
CA TRP A 150 10.20 -9.64 -19.44
C TRP A 150 10.49 -9.79 -20.94
N ASP A 151 9.56 -9.39 -21.80
CA ASP A 151 9.82 -9.25 -23.23
C ASP A 151 10.48 -7.89 -23.49
N ARG A 152 11.50 -7.86 -24.37
CA ARG A 152 12.23 -6.63 -24.68
C ARG A 152 11.38 -5.54 -25.33
N SER A 153 10.22 -5.90 -25.88
CA SER A 153 9.24 -4.96 -26.44
C SER A 153 8.36 -4.30 -25.38
N TYR A 154 8.38 -4.77 -24.13
CA TYR A 154 7.57 -4.14 -23.09
C TYR A 154 8.16 -2.82 -22.64
N THR A 155 7.28 -1.90 -22.26
CA THR A 155 7.64 -0.67 -21.58
C THR A 155 6.94 -0.62 -20.22
N ALA A 156 7.71 -0.51 -19.14
CA ALA A 156 7.16 -0.32 -17.80
C ALA A 156 6.79 1.14 -17.55
N ILE A 157 5.65 1.38 -16.90
CA ILE A 157 5.34 2.67 -16.29
C ILE A 157 5.29 2.50 -14.79
N LEU A 158 6.16 3.22 -14.09
CA LEU A 158 6.31 3.16 -12.65
C LEU A 158 5.56 4.34 -12.01
N ILE A 159 4.73 4.05 -11.02
CA ILE A 159 4.00 5.11 -10.29
C ILE A 159 4.94 6.07 -9.54
N GLY A 160 6.15 5.63 -9.20
CA GLY A 160 7.09 6.47 -8.46
C GLY A 160 8.48 5.85 -8.35
N LYS A 161 9.43 6.67 -7.88
CA LYS A 161 10.86 6.30 -7.83
C LYS A 161 11.16 5.12 -6.92
N ALA A 162 10.47 4.99 -5.78
CA ALA A 162 10.66 3.85 -4.88
C ALA A 162 10.34 2.50 -5.55
N THR A 163 9.43 2.49 -6.54
CA THR A 163 9.09 1.28 -7.30
C THR A 163 10.22 0.89 -8.27
N LYS A 164 11.04 1.84 -8.72
CA LYS A 164 12.16 1.59 -9.66
C LYS A 164 13.18 0.62 -9.09
N GLU A 165 13.49 0.70 -7.79
CA GLU A 165 14.50 -0.15 -7.15
C GLU A 165 14.19 -1.65 -7.23
N HIS A 166 12.94 -2.00 -7.55
CA HIS A 166 12.49 -3.38 -7.70
C HIS A 166 12.42 -3.85 -9.17
N LEU A 167 12.59 -2.95 -10.14
CA LEU A 167 12.57 -3.29 -11.56
C LEU A 167 13.99 -3.68 -12.01
N PRO A 168 14.17 -4.83 -12.69
CA PRO A 168 15.49 -5.20 -13.23
C PRO A 168 16.04 -4.15 -14.20
N ASP A 169 17.35 -3.90 -14.14
CA ASP A 169 18.04 -2.84 -14.90
C ASP A 169 17.89 -2.93 -16.42
N TYR A 170 17.61 -4.12 -16.96
CA TYR A 170 17.43 -4.33 -18.39
C TYR A 170 16.04 -3.96 -18.90
N CYS A 171 15.09 -3.61 -18.02
CA CYS A 171 13.72 -3.27 -18.40
C CYS A 171 13.64 -1.81 -18.84
N GLU A 172 13.02 -1.56 -19.99
CA GLU A 172 12.67 -0.20 -20.39
C GLU A 172 11.56 0.35 -19.49
N TYR A 173 11.72 1.57 -18.98
CA TYR A 173 10.74 2.16 -18.08
C TYR A 173 10.61 3.67 -18.19
N VAL A 174 9.44 4.17 -17.80
CA VAL A 174 9.15 5.59 -17.56
C VAL A 174 8.55 5.73 -16.17
N VAL A 175 8.85 6.84 -15.47
CA VAL A 175 8.25 7.16 -14.17
C VAL A 175 7.16 8.20 -14.39
N ALA A 176 5.99 7.99 -13.78
CA ALA A 176 4.91 8.96 -13.81
C ALA A 176 5.32 10.27 -13.11
N ASP A 177 4.78 11.39 -13.59
CA ASP A 177 5.11 12.72 -13.05
C ASP A 177 4.60 12.89 -11.62
N VAL A 178 3.45 12.27 -11.33
CA VAL A 178 2.79 12.27 -10.02
C VAL A 178 2.48 10.83 -9.62
N PRO A 179 2.62 10.44 -8.34
CA PRO A 179 2.35 9.08 -7.87
C PRO A 179 0.84 8.75 -7.78
N LEU A 180 0.16 8.88 -8.91
CA LEU A 180 -1.26 8.60 -9.12
C LEU A 180 -1.44 7.69 -10.33
N ILE A 181 -2.44 6.82 -10.28
CA ILE A 181 -2.78 5.91 -11.37
C ILE A 181 -3.13 6.71 -12.63
N ASP A 182 -3.87 7.80 -12.50
CA ASP A 182 -4.26 8.65 -13.63
C ASP A 182 -3.03 9.21 -14.37
N SER A 183 -2.01 9.66 -13.63
CA SER A 183 -0.75 10.12 -14.22
C SER A 183 0.00 8.99 -14.95
N CYS A 184 -0.06 7.75 -14.43
CA CYS A 184 0.49 6.59 -15.13
C CYS A 184 -0.25 6.31 -16.44
N ILE A 185 -1.58 6.43 -16.45
CA ILE A 185 -2.43 6.21 -17.62
C ILE A 185 -2.19 7.31 -18.68
N GLU A 186 -2.06 8.56 -18.27
CA GLU A 186 -1.71 9.67 -19.16
C GLU A 186 -0.36 9.42 -19.83
N LYS A 187 0.66 9.02 -19.06
CA LYS A 187 1.97 8.65 -19.58
C LYS A 187 1.91 7.50 -20.58
N ALA A 188 1.09 6.49 -20.31
CA ALA A 188 0.87 5.37 -21.23
C ALA A 188 0.32 5.84 -22.58
N LYS A 189 -0.67 6.74 -22.55
CA LYS A 189 -1.28 7.30 -23.77
C LYS A 189 -0.30 8.18 -24.56
N GLU A 190 0.58 8.92 -23.89
CA GLU A 190 1.64 9.71 -24.54
C GLU A 190 2.61 8.80 -25.31
N ILE A 191 3.05 7.70 -24.69
CA ILE A 191 3.99 6.75 -25.31
C ILE A 191 3.34 6.09 -26.52
N SER A 192 2.12 5.58 -26.39
CA SER A 192 1.41 4.92 -27.51
C SER A 192 1.27 5.82 -28.73
N LYS A 193 0.94 7.11 -28.55
CA LYS A 193 0.81 8.06 -29.67
C LYS A 193 2.12 8.31 -30.41
N ASN A 194 3.26 8.27 -29.72
CA ASN A 194 4.56 8.48 -30.33
C ASN A 194 5.03 7.25 -31.13
N SER A 195 4.57 6.05 -30.77
CA SER A 195 4.85 4.82 -31.50
C SER A 195 4.08 4.69 -32.82
N ASP A 196 2.92 5.34 -32.95
CA ASP A 196 2.09 5.33 -34.18
C ASP A 196 2.55 6.35 -35.26
N ILE A 197 3.59 7.15 -34.97
CA ILE A 197 4.08 8.24 -35.84
C ILE A 197 5.39 7.86 -36.56
N CYS A 198 5.86 6.62 -36.46
CA CYS A 198 7.04 6.11 -37.19
C CYS A 198 6.68 5.04 -38.23
#